data_AF-D4MQI8-F1
#
_entry.id   AF-D4MQI8-F1
#
_cell.length_a   1.000
_cell.length_b   1.000
_cell.length_c   1.000
_cell.angle_alpha   90.00
_cell.angle_beta   90.00
_cell.angle_gamma   90.00
#
_symmetry.space_group_name_H-M   'P 1'
#
loop_
_entity.id
_entity.type
_entity.pdbx_description
1 polymer ?
#
loop_
_entity_poly.entity_id
_entity_poly.type
_entity_poly.pdbx_seq_one_letter_code
_entity_poly.pdbx_strand_id
1 'polypeptide(L)' 'MMTHYLETKKQYPDCILFYRLGDFYEMFFEDAKTASRELRSP' A
#
# COMPACT_ATOMS: atom_id res chain seq x y z
N MET A 1 0.03 13.21 3.79
CA MET A 1 -0.22 11.79 3.43
C MET A 1 0.66 11.35 2.28
N MET A 2 0.56 11.93 1.09
CA MET A 2 1.36 11.49 -0.06
C MET A 2 2.88 11.63 0.13
N THR A 3 3.37 12.74 0.70
CA THR A 3 4.81 12.93 0.96
C THR A 3 5.34 11.89 1.95
N HIS A 4 4.60 11.64 3.03
CA HIS A 4 4.97 10.64 4.04
C HIS A 4 4.93 9.21 3.45
N TYR A 5 3.96 8.90 2.59
CA TYR A 5 3.93 7.64 1.85
C TYR A 5 5.20 7.45 1.02
N LEU A 6 5.60 8.47 0.25
CA LEU A 6 6.79 8.39 -0.60
C LEU A 6 8.09 8.27 0.22
N GLU A 7 8.18 8.96 1.35
CA GLU A 7 9.33 8.87 2.26
C GLU A 7 9.43 7.48 2.90
N THR A 8 8.32 6.95 3.42
CA THR A 8 8.27 5.61 4.02
C THR A 8 8.53 4.54 2.96
N LYS A 9 7.98 4.67 1.74
CA LYS A 9 8.22 3.73 0.65
C LYS A 9 9.67 3.73 0.18
N LYS A 10 10.38 4.86 0.27
CA LYS A 10 11.84 4.91 0.01
C LYS A 10 12.64 4.13 1.05
N GLN A 11 12.19 4.07 2.29
CA GLN A 11 12.84 3.28 3.35
C GLN A 11 12.51 1.79 3.22
N TYR A 12 11.33 1.46 2.69
CA TYR A 12 10.84 0.08 2.52
C TYR A 12 10.35 -0.17 1.10
N PRO A 13 11.24 -0.19 0.08
CA PRO A 13 10.85 -0.28 -1.32
C PRO A 13 10.15 -1.60 -1.65
N ASP A 14 10.56 -2.70 -1.01
CA ASP A 14 10.07 -4.05 -1.28
C ASP A 14 8.85 -4.45 -0.43
N CYS A 15 8.36 -3.56 0.44
CA CYS A 15 7.22 -3.84 1.33
C CYS A 15 5.95 -3.14 0.86
N ILE A 16 4.80 -3.80 1.02
CA ILE A 16 3.48 -3.20 0.79
C ILE A 16 3.09 -2.37 2.02
N LEU A 17 2.81 -1.09 1.84
CA LEU A 17 2.42 -0.20 2.94
C LEU A 17 0.90 -0.17 3.11
N PHE A 18 0.43 -0.57 4.29
CA PHE A 18 -0.98 -0.52 4.67
C PHE A 18 -1.27 0.69 5.58
N TYR A 19 -2.11 1.60 5.12
CA TYR A 19 -2.58 2.73 5.93
C TYR A 19 -3.95 2.42 6.49
N ARG A 20 -4.07 2.34 7.81
CA ARG A 20 -5.37 2.11 8.45
C ARG A 20 -6.22 3.38 8.38
N LEU A 21 -7.41 3.26 7.79
CA LEU A 21 -8.43 4.29 7.76
C LEU A 21 -9.71 3.72 8.37
N GLY A 22 -9.86 3.87 9.68
CA GLY A 22 -10.97 3.30 10.44
C GLY A 22 -10.96 1.78 10.40
N ASP A 23 -12.01 1.21 9.79
CA ASP A 23 -12.24 -0.23 9.66
C ASP A 23 -11.58 -0.85 8.41
N PHE A 24 -11.00 -0.02 7.54
CA PHE A 24 -10.37 -0.45 6.30
C PHE A 24 -8.89 -0.11 6.25
N TYR A 25 -8.19 -0.74 5.31
CA TYR A 25 -6.83 -0.40 4.94
C TYR A 25 -6.79 0.18 3.53
N GLU A 26 -6.05 1.27 3.39
CA GLU A 26 -5.77 1.92 2.12
C GLU A 26 -4.32 1.69 1.72
N MET A 27 -4.12 1.38 0.44
CA MET A 27 -2.83 1.20 -0.20
C MET A 27 -2.78 2.13 -1.41
N PHE A 28 -1.58 2.59 -1.79
CA PHE A 28 -1.42 3.59 -2.85
C PHE A 28 -0.56 3.05 -4.01
N PHE A 29 -0.75 3.55 -5.22
CA PHE A 29 0.06 3.26 -6.42
C PHE A 29 0.24 1.75 -6.72
N GLU A 30 1.49 1.30 -6.88
CA GLU A 30 1.84 -0.08 -7.21
C GLU A 30 1.52 -1.05 -6.07
N ASP A 31 1.50 -0.58 -4.82
CA ASP A 31 1.10 -1.41 -3.67
C ASP A 31 -0.38 -1.79 -3.80
N ALA A 32 -1.23 -0.85 -4.20
CA ALA A 32 -2.65 -1.11 -4.45
C ALA A 32 -2.88 -2.07 -5.62
N LYS A 33 -2.13 -1.92 -6.73
CA LYS A 33 -2.23 -2.83 -7.88
C LYS A 33 -1.77 -4.24 -7.54
N THR A 34 -0.67 -4.35 -6.81
CA THR A 34 -0.11 -5.62 -6.36
C THR A 34 -1.10 -6.32 -5.44
N ALA A 35 -1.57 -5.64 -4.39
CA ALA A 35 -2.56 -6.21 -3.48
C ALA A 35 -3.87 -6.58 -4.19
N SER A 36 -4.35 -5.75 -5.12
CA SER A 36 -5.56 -6.06 -5.90
C SER A 36 -5.41 -7.32 -6.76
N ARG A 37 -4.21 -7.59 -7.29
CA ARG A 37 -3.94 -8.82 -8.04
C ARG A 37 -3.90 -10.04 -7.11
N GLU A 38 -3.18 -9.96 -6.00
CA GLU A 38 -3.04 -11.10 -5.08
C GLU A 38 -4.36 -11.44 -4.38
N LEU A 39 -5.17 -10.44 -4.02
CA LEU A 39 -6.48 -10.64 -3.39
C LEU A 39 -7.55 -11.20 -4.34
N ARG A 40 -7.27 -11.25 -5.65
CA ARG A 40 -8.20 -11.75 -6.67
C ARG A 40 -7.98 -13.23 -7.01
N SER A 41 -7.21 -13.97 -6.23
CA SER A 41 -7.15 -15.43 -6.41
C SER A 41 -8.55 -16.05 -6.23
N PRO A 42 -9.00 -16.91 -7.16
CA PRO A 42 -10.32 -17.54 -7.15
C PRO A 42 -10.50 -18.54 -6.00
#